data_AF-A0A7C6Z0Q3-F1
#
_entry.id   AF-A0A7C6Z0Q3-F1
#
_cell.length_a   1.000
_cell.length_b   1.000
_cell.length_c   1.000
_cell.angle_alpha   90.00
_cell.angle_beta   90.00
_cell.angle_gamma   90.00
#
_symmetry.space_group_name_H-M   'P 1'
#
loop_
_entity.id
_entity.type
_entity.pdbx_description
1 polymer ?
#
loop_
_entity_poly.entity_id
_entity_poly.type
_entity_poly.pdbx_seq_one_letter_code
_entity_poly.pdbx_strand_id
1 'polypeptide(L)' 'NELAEKAGISVSYLSKIEAKNCNKSFSLAVICQIANALEVDIKLFFED' A
#
# COMPACT_ATOMS: atom_id res chain seq x y z
N ASN A 1 -8.73 -1.51 -10.41
CA ASN A 1 -7.74 -1.65 -9.31
C ASN A 1 -8.48 -2.00 -8.04
N GLU A 2 -8.85 -3.28 -7.91
CA GLU A 2 -9.63 -3.82 -6.81
C GLU A 2 -8.94 -3.61 -5.44
N LEU A 3 -7.61 -3.65 -5.40
CA LEU A 3 -6.85 -3.41 -4.18
C LEU A 3 -7.01 -1.98 -3.64
N ALA A 4 -7.05 -0.97 -4.52
CA ALA A 4 -7.21 0.42 -4.09
C ALA A 4 -8.57 0.64 -3.44
N GLU A 5 -9.62 0.04 -4.03
CA GLU A 5 -10.97 0.06 -3.49
C GLU A 5 -11.05 -0.66 -2.14
N LYS A 6 -10.46 -1.86 -2.03
CA LYS A 6 -10.41 -2.62 -0.77
C LYS A 6 -9.62 -1.90 0.33
N ALA A 7 -8.52 -1.25 -0.01
CA ALA A 7 -7.70 -0.49 0.93
C ALA A 7 -8.28 0.90 1.26
N GLY A 8 -9.33 1.35 0.55
CA GLY A 8 -9.93 2.66 0.75
C GLY A 8 -9.01 3.82 0.36
N ILE A 9 -8.17 3.62 -0.67
CA ILE A 9 -7.25 4.63 -1.19
C ILE A 9 -7.50 4.88 -2.68
N SER A 10 -7.08 6.04 -3.19
CA SER A 10 -7.22 6.33 -4.61
C SER A 10 -6.32 5.43 -5.46
N VAL A 11 -6.82 5.01 -6.63
CA VAL A 11 -6.06 4.24 -7.63
C VAL A 11 -4.72 4.89 -7.96
N SER A 12 -4.71 6.20 -8.20
CA SER A 12 -3.49 6.97 -8.49
C SER A 12 -2.52 7.05 -7.30
N TYR A 13 -2.98 6.76 -6.09
CA TYR A 13 -2.12 6.69 -4.90
C TYR A 13 -1.49 5.30 -4.77
N LEU A 14 -2.28 4.23 -4.94
CA LEU A 14 -1.77 2.86 -5.03
C LEU A 14 -0.71 2.73 -6.15
N SER A 15 -0.99 3.23 -7.35
CA SER A 15 -0.04 3.16 -8.47
C SER A 15 1.26 3.94 -8.24
N LYS A 16 1.25 4.95 -7.36
CA LYS A 16 2.49 5.63 -6.94
C LYS A 16 3.29 4.75 -5.99
N ILE A 17 2.64 4.06 -5.06
CA ILE A 17 3.28 3.15 -4.10
C ILE A 17 3.94 1.97 -4.85
N GLU A 18 3.27 1.42 -5.86
CA GLU A 18 3.79 0.31 -6.70
C GLU A 18 4.92 0.71 -7.65
N ALA A 19 5.15 2.01 -7.87
CA ALA A 19 6.17 2.47 -8.79
C ALA A 19 7.58 2.21 -8.23
N LYS A 20 8.46 1.59 -9.03
CA LYS A 20 9.86 1.27 -8.65
C LYS A 20 10.68 2.46 -8.14
N ASN A 21 10.30 3.68 -8.53
CA ASN A 21 10.95 4.93 -8.14
C ASN A 21 10.09 5.73 -7.15
N CYS A 22 9.34 5.07 -6.26
CA CYS A 22 8.51 5.77 -5.29
C CYS A 22 9.39 6.54 -4.29
N ASN A 23 9.69 7.79 -4.65
CA ASN A 23 10.54 8.70 -3.88
C ASN A 23 9.73 9.51 -2.85
N LYS A 24 8.51 9.09 -2.53
CA LYS A 24 7.62 9.76 -1.58
C LYS A 24 7.41 8.89 -0.36
N SER A 25 7.61 9.48 0.82
CA SER A 25 7.15 8.89 2.07
C SER A 25 5.63 8.68 2.03
N PHE A 26 5.19 7.48 2.36
CA PHE A 26 3.80 7.16 2.64
C PHE A 26 3.63 6.93 4.14
N SER A 27 2.43 7.19 4.65
CA SER A 27 2.12 7.03 6.07
C SER A 27 2.00 5.55 6.43
N LEU A 28 2.37 5.19 7.65
CA LEU A 28 2.17 3.83 8.19
C LEU A 28 0.71 3.38 8.06
N ALA A 29 -0.25 4.29 8.26
CA ALA A 29 -1.67 4.01 8.11
C ALA A 29 -2.02 3.43 6.73
N VAL A 30 -1.38 3.93 5.66
CA VAL A 30 -1.62 3.48 4.28
C VAL A 30 -1.08 2.07 4.09
N ILE A 31 0.10 1.78 4.64
CA ILE A 31 0.66 0.42 4.62
C ILE A 31 -0.24 -0.54 5.42
N CYS A 32 -0.76 -0.13 6.58
CA CYS A 32 -1.74 -0.92 7.34
C CYS A 32 -3.01 -1.21 6.53
N GLN A 33 -3.55 -0.20 5.83
CA GLN A 33 -4.74 -0.36 4.99
C GLN A 33 -4.50 -1.37 3.86
N ILE A 34 -3.33 -1.29 3.21
CA ILE A 34 -2.95 -2.22 2.14
C ILE A 34 -2.73 -3.64 2.68
N ALA A 35 -2.03 -3.79 3.82
CA ALA A 35 -1.82 -5.08 4.46
C ALA A 35 -3.15 -5.75 4.85
N ASN A 36 -4.08 -4.99 5.44
CA ASN A 36 -5.42 -5.48 5.75
C ASN A 36 -6.21 -5.88 4.49
N ALA A 37 -6.13 -5.08 3.42
CA ALA A 37 -6.81 -5.38 2.16
C ALA A 37 -6.25 -6.61 1.43
N LEU A 38 -4.99 -6.95 1.68
CA LEU A 38 -4.32 -8.15 1.18
C LEU A 38 -4.43 -9.34 2.15
N GLU A 39 -4.96 -9.13 3.35
CA GLU A 39 -5.06 -10.13 4.42
C GLU A 39 -3.69 -10.74 4.80
N VAL A 40 -2.64 -9.91 4.81
CA VAL A 40 -1.26 -10.33 5.13
C VAL A 40 -0.69 -9.58 6.33
N ASP A 41 0.35 -10.13 6.96
CA ASP A 41 1.06 -9.43 8.04
C ASP A 41 1.79 -8.20 7.47
N ILE A 42 1.58 -7.05 8.11
CA ILE A 42 2.21 -5.78 7.75
C ILE A 42 3.75 -5.86 7.76
N LYS A 43 4.33 -6.78 8.54
CA LYS A 43 5.78 -7.01 8.59
C LYS A 43 6.37 -7.40 7.24
N LEU A 44 5.62 -8.08 6.38
CA LEU A 44 6.08 -8.49 5.04
C LEU A 44 6.48 -7.30 4.15
N PHE A 45 6.01 -6.09 4.46
CA PHE A 45 6.37 -4.86 3.73
C PHE A 45 7.69 -4.24 4.21
N PHE A 46 8.26 -4.75 5.29
CA PHE A 46 9.48 -4.25 5.93
C PHE A 46 10.56 -5.32 6.08
N GLU A 47 10.31 -6.53 5.58
CA GLU A 47 11.29 -7.60 5.50
C GLU A 47 12.12 -7.43 4.20
N ASP A 48 13.44 -7.40 4.34
CA ASP A 48 14.42 -7.37 3.24
C ASP A 48 14.55 -8.74 2.53
#